data_AF-A0A6A6PCL4-F1
#
_entry.id   AF-A0A6A6PCL4-F1
#
_cell.length_a   1.000
_cell.length_b   1.000
_cell.length_c   1.000
_cell.angle_alpha   90.00
_cell.angle_beta   90.00
_cell.angle_gamma   90.00
#
_symmetry.space_group_name_H-M   'P 1'
#
loop_
_entity.id
_entity.type
_entity.pdbx_description
1 polymer ?
#
loop_
_entity_poly.entity_id
_entity_poly.type
_entity_poly.pdbx_seq_one_letter_code
_entity_poly.pdbx_strand_id
1 'polypeptide(L)'
;MIFGLGAVALLGAGGYLYATDSPMLSSVGLGGTPKPTGPFVPKKEDYQKVYDAVAEALIENDDYDDGSYAPVVLRLGWHASGTYDKETGTGGSNGATMRFAPEKDHGANAGLHAARDFLEPIKEKFPWISYSDLWTLAAVCAVQEMGGPTIPWRPGRADHDVSFCTPDGRLPDGAKDQKHLRAIFGRMGFNDQEIVALAGAHAVGRCHTDRSGFEGPWTFSPITFTNEYYRLLVEEKWHWRKWNGPAQFQDNTTNSLMMLPTDMSLIKDKNFKPWVEKYAKDQDLFFAHFGDAAMRLFELGVPFTSGEDARIEFKRTE
;
A
#
# COMPACT_ATOMS: atom_id res chain seq x y z
N MET A 1 -63.08 31.58 21.21
CA MET A 1 -63.76 30.49 20.49
C MET A 1 -63.20 29.16 20.98
N ILE A 2 -64.03 28.40 21.72
CA ILE A 2 -64.12 26.92 21.83
C ILE A 2 -62.87 26.20 22.43
N PHE A 3 -62.77 25.90 23.74
CA PHE A 3 -63.37 24.80 24.57
C PHE A 3 -63.14 23.38 23.99
N GLY A 4 -62.81 22.29 24.71
CA GLY A 4 -62.66 21.94 26.14
C GLY A 4 -61.96 20.55 26.22
N LEU A 5 -61.17 20.23 27.24
CA LEU A 5 -61.56 19.58 28.51
C LEU A 5 -62.45 18.32 28.38
N GLY A 6 -61.91 17.17 28.79
CA GLY A 6 -62.63 15.94 29.09
C GLY A 6 -61.69 14.87 29.64
N ALA A 7 -61.89 14.46 30.88
CA ALA A 7 -61.00 13.63 31.70
C ALA A 7 -61.59 12.23 32.00
N VAL A 8 -60.79 11.41 32.71
CA VAL A 8 -61.17 10.22 33.53
C VAL A 8 -61.41 8.91 32.74
N ALA A 9 -61.15 7.67 33.21
CA ALA A 9 -60.16 6.97 34.05
C ALA A 9 -60.53 5.45 34.01
N LEU A 10 -59.65 4.61 34.57
CA LEU A 10 -59.87 3.26 35.16
C LEU A 10 -59.71 1.98 34.31
N LEU A 11 -58.62 1.26 34.65
CA LEU A 11 -58.46 -0.16 35.02
C LEU A 11 -59.45 -1.23 34.50
N GLY A 12 -58.90 -2.29 33.92
CA GLY A 12 -59.54 -3.60 33.76
C GLY A 12 -58.58 -4.68 33.28
N ALA A 13 -58.20 -5.59 34.18
CA ALA A 13 -57.43 -6.80 33.91
C ALA A 13 -58.31 -7.88 33.25
N GLY A 14 -57.71 -8.76 32.44
CA GLY A 14 -58.38 -9.96 31.94
C GLY A 14 -57.53 -10.73 30.94
N GLY A 15 -56.76 -11.71 31.43
CA GLY A 15 -56.08 -12.68 30.59
C GLY A 15 -57.06 -13.71 30.02
N TYR A 16 -56.76 -14.23 28.83
CA TYR A 16 -57.28 -15.51 28.36
C TYR A 16 -56.17 -16.24 27.59
N LEU A 17 -55.73 -17.34 28.20
CA LEU A 17 -54.90 -18.38 27.60
C LEU A 17 -55.75 -19.20 26.63
N TYR A 18 -55.21 -19.54 25.47
CA TYR A 18 -55.58 -20.77 24.77
C TYR A 18 -54.30 -21.49 24.34
N ALA A 19 -54.03 -22.59 25.03
CA ALA A 19 -53.09 -23.62 24.61
C ALA A 19 -53.85 -24.62 23.73
N THR A 20 -53.26 -25.01 22.61
CA THR A 20 -53.64 -26.22 21.88
C THR A 20 -52.38 -27.01 21.57
N ASP A 21 -52.24 -28.15 22.22
CA ASP A 21 -51.22 -29.16 21.99
C ASP A 21 -51.58 -30.07 20.80
N SER A 22 -50.53 -30.52 20.09
CA SER A 22 -50.28 -31.86 19.51
C SER A 22 -49.85 -31.83 18.03
N PRO A 23 -49.10 -32.84 17.52
CA PRO A 23 -47.97 -33.57 18.10
C PRO A 23 -46.76 -33.73 17.14
N MET A 24 -45.60 -34.09 17.71
CA MET A 24 -44.45 -34.84 17.15
C MET A 24 -44.28 -34.99 15.62
N LEU A 25 -43.19 -34.42 15.09
CA LEU A 25 -42.40 -35.06 14.01
C LEU A 25 -40.91 -35.08 14.40
N SER A 26 -40.33 -36.26 14.31
CA SER A 26 -38.97 -36.62 14.71
C SER A 26 -37.88 -36.11 13.77
N SER A 27 -36.77 -35.68 14.37
CA SER A 27 -35.37 -35.85 13.94
C SER A 27 -34.97 -35.48 12.51
N VAL A 28 -34.38 -34.29 12.34
CA VAL A 28 -33.20 -34.12 11.48
C VAL A 28 -32.12 -33.49 12.34
N GLY A 29 -31.10 -34.28 12.68
CA GLY A 29 -29.88 -33.80 13.33
C GLY A 29 -29.11 -32.92 12.35
N LEU A 30 -29.36 -31.62 12.39
CA LEU A 30 -28.42 -30.65 11.86
C LEU A 30 -27.27 -30.57 12.85
N GLY A 31 -26.15 -31.24 12.51
CA GLY A 31 -24.88 -31.04 13.16
C GLY A 31 -24.50 -29.57 13.05
N GLY A 32 -24.84 -28.80 14.08
CA GLY A 32 -24.35 -27.45 14.25
C GLY A 32 -22.84 -27.52 14.36
N THR A 33 -22.14 -27.02 13.34
CA THR A 33 -20.73 -26.70 13.49
C THR A 33 -20.63 -25.77 14.71
N PRO A 34 -19.78 -26.08 15.70
CA PRO A 34 -19.64 -25.21 16.85
C PRO A 34 -19.20 -23.84 16.35
N LYS A 35 -19.97 -22.78 16.68
CA LYS A 35 -19.49 -21.41 16.51
C LYS A 35 -18.14 -21.32 17.25
N PRO A 36 -17.04 -20.93 16.59
CA PRO A 36 -15.75 -20.84 17.26
C PRO A 36 -15.87 -19.85 18.42
N THR A 37 -15.72 -20.36 19.64
CA THR A 37 -15.67 -19.58 20.87
C THR A 37 -14.21 -19.16 21.08
N GLY A 38 -13.84 -18.04 20.47
CA GLY A 38 -12.50 -17.44 20.60
C GLY A 38 -12.36 -16.24 19.65
N PRO A 39 -11.37 -15.36 19.89
CA PRO A 39 -11.04 -14.31 18.93
C PRO A 39 -10.69 -14.93 17.58
N PHE A 40 -11.12 -14.28 16.50
CA PHE A 40 -10.82 -14.74 15.13
C PHE A 40 -9.30 -14.79 14.92
N VAL A 41 -8.80 -15.94 14.49
CA VAL A 41 -7.39 -16.15 14.14
C VAL A 41 -7.31 -16.31 12.62
N PRO A 42 -6.83 -15.29 11.89
CA PRO A 42 -6.78 -15.34 10.43
C PRO A 42 -5.79 -16.41 9.94
N LYS A 43 -6.16 -17.08 8.86
CA LYS A 43 -5.30 -18.05 8.15
C LYS A 43 -4.85 -17.48 6.81
N LYS A 44 -3.95 -18.19 6.12
CA LYS A 44 -3.47 -17.82 4.77
C LYS A 44 -4.64 -17.54 3.82
N GLU A 45 -5.69 -18.36 3.86
CA GLU A 45 -6.87 -18.21 3.01
C GLU A 45 -7.67 -16.94 3.31
N ASP A 46 -7.63 -16.44 4.55
CA ASP A 46 -8.31 -15.20 4.91
C ASP A 46 -7.55 -13.98 4.38
N TYR A 47 -6.22 -14.01 4.39
CA TYR A 47 -5.40 -12.98 3.74
C TYR A 47 -5.53 -13.03 2.21
N GLN A 48 -5.66 -14.21 1.60
CA GLN A 48 -5.96 -14.31 0.16
C GLN A 48 -7.30 -13.63 -0.18
N LYS A 49 -8.35 -13.76 0.65
CA LYS A 49 -9.61 -13.03 0.43
C LYS A 49 -9.43 -11.51 0.51
N VAL A 50 -8.52 -11.02 1.35
CA VAL A 50 -8.19 -9.59 1.39
C VAL A 50 -7.45 -9.19 0.12
N TYR A 51 -6.48 -9.99 -0.34
CA TYR A 51 -5.80 -9.81 -1.62
C TYR A 51 -6.81 -9.72 -2.77
N ASP A 52 -7.70 -10.71 -2.87
CA ASP A 52 -8.70 -10.80 -3.95
C ASP A 52 -9.62 -9.57 -3.95
N ALA A 53 -10.02 -9.09 -2.76
CA ALA A 53 -10.85 -7.90 -2.64
C ALA A 53 -10.11 -6.61 -3.02
N VAL A 54 -8.80 -6.51 -2.76
CA VAL A 54 -7.98 -5.39 -3.25
C VAL A 54 -7.83 -5.48 -4.76
N ALA A 55 -7.55 -6.65 -5.32
CA ALA A 55 -7.41 -6.85 -6.76
C ALA A 55 -8.71 -6.50 -7.50
N GLU A 56 -9.85 -6.99 -7.01
CA GLU A 56 -11.19 -6.65 -7.52
C GLU A 56 -11.41 -5.13 -7.48
N ALA A 57 -11.13 -4.48 -6.34
CA ALA A 57 -11.28 -3.03 -6.23
C ALA A 57 -10.34 -2.25 -7.18
N LEU A 58 -9.13 -2.74 -7.44
CA LEU A 58 -8.20 -2.11 -8.39
C LEU A 58 -8.69 -2.19 -9.83
N ILE A 59 -9.47 -3.22 -10.18
CA ILE A 59 -10.09 -3.39 -11.50
C ILE A 59 -11.38 -2.57 -11.62
N GLU A 60 -12.21 -2.57 -10.56
CA GLU A 60 -13.52 -1.91 -10.59
C GLU A 60 -13.44 -0.37 -10.49
N ASN A 61 -12.35 0.17 -9.94
CA ASN A 61 -12.16 1.62 -9.77
C ASN A 61 -11.04 2.12 -10.68
N ASP A 62 -11.38 2.34 -11.95
CA ASP A 62 -10.48 2.81 -13.02
C ASP A 62 -10.55 4.34 -13.25
N ASP A 63 -11.12 5.09 -12.32
CA ASP A 63 -11.37 6.54 -12.46
C ASP A 63 -10.22 7.43 -11.93
N TYR A 64 -9.14 6.83 -11.43
CA TYR A 64 -8.02 7.53 -10.80
C TYR A 64 -6.76 7.60 -11.67
N ASP A 65 -6.21 8.81 -11.82
CA ASP A 65 -4.99 9.11 -12.57
C ASP A 65 -4.96 8.47 -13.97
N ASP A 66 -4.10 7.47 -14.17
CA ASP A 66 -3.88 6.77 -15.44
C ASP A 66 -4.81 5.56 -15.63
N GLY A 67 -5.95 5.59 -14.95
CA GLY A 67 -6.93 4.52 -14.95
C GLY A 67 -6.71 3.46 -13.87
N SER A 68 -5.99 3.78 -12.79
CA SER A 68 -5.72 2.82 -11.71
C SER A 68 -5.25 3.46 -10.41
N TYR A 69 -5.75 2.94 -9.28
CA TYR A 69 -5.23 3.20 -7.94
C TYR A 69 -3.94 2.43 -7.61
N ALA A 70 -3.56 1.42 -8.38
CA ALA A 70 -2.46 0.51 -8.04
C ALA A 70 -1.11 1.24 -7.78
N PRO A 71 -0.70 2.25 -8.58
CA PRO A 71 0.53 2.99 -8.30
C PRO A 71 0.49 3.78 -6.99
N VAL A 72 -0.65 4.40 -6.64
CA VAL A 72 -0.76 5.17 -5.39
C VAL A 72 -0.87 4.25 -4.15
N VAL A 73 -1.47 3.06 -4.31
CA VAL A 73 -1.50 2.02 -3.28
C VAL A 73 -0.09 1.48 -3.01
N LEU A 74 0.70 1.20 -4.05
CA LEU A 74 2.12 0.83 -3.91
C LEU A 74 2.91 1.95 -3.19
N ARG A 75 2.68 3.21 -3.57
CA ARG A 75 3.31 4.36 -2.91
C ARG A 75 2.93 4.44 -1.43
N LEU A 76 1.68 4.17 -1.06
CA LEU A 76 1.26 4.13 0.35
C LEU A 76 2.03 3.06 1.13
N GLY A 77 2.15 1.84 0.59
CA GLY A 77 2.93 0.77 1.22
C GLY A 77 4.41 1.14 1.39
N TRP A 78 5.02 1.75 0.37
CA TRP A 78 6.39 2.30 0.46
C TRP A 78 6.50 3.35 1.56
N HIS A 79 5.65 4.38 1.56
CA HIS A 79 5.75 5.49 2.51
C HIS A 79 5.44 5.08 3.95
N ALA A 80 4.49 4.16 4.16
CA ALA A 80 4.21 3.60 5.48
C ALA A 80 5.38 2.77 6.04
N SER A 81 6.27 2.27 5.17
CA SER A 81 7.42 1.45 5.57
C SER A 81 8.73 2.25 5.60
N GLY A 82 8.84 3.26 4.73
CA GLY A 82 10.07 4.03 4.48
C GLY A 82 10.48 4.97 5.61
N THR A 83 9.69 5.07 6.68
CA THR A 83 10.00 5.84 7.89
C THR A 83 10.88 5.09 8.88
N TYR A 84 11.19 3.80 8.62
CA TYR A 84 11.99 2.99 9.52
C TYR A 84 13.39 3.57 9.76
N ASP A 85 13.86 3.43 10.99
CA ASP A 85 15.20 3.75 11.42
C ASP A 85 15.75 2.58 12.24
N LYS A 86 16.79 1.92 11.71
CA LYS A 86 17.36 0.71 12.31
C LYS A 86 18.10 0.96 13.63
N GLU A 87 18.58 2.17 13.86
CA GLU A 87 19.34 2.52 15.07
C GLU A 87 18.40 2.74 16.24
N THR A 88 17.22 3.32 15.98
CA THR A 88 16.21 3.60 17.01
C THR A 88 15.12 2.54 17.10
N GLY A 89 14.94 1.71 16.07
CA GLY A 89 13.84 0.75 15.96
C GLY A 89 12.46 1.39 15.78
N THR A 90 12.40 2.67 15.38
CA THR A 90 11.15 3.44 15.25
C THR A 90 10.72 3.61 13.79
N GLY A 91 9.43 3.86 13.56
CA GLY A 91 8.84 3.93 12.23
C GLY A 91 8.69 2.55 11.59
N GLY A 92 8.55 2.51 10.27
CA GLY A 92 8.31 1.27 9.54
C GLY A 92 6.83 0.91 9.49
N SER A 93 6.54 -0.22 8.84
CA SER A 93 5.18 -0.62 8.48
C SER A 93 4.30 -1.02 9.68
N ASN A 94 4.88 -1.23 10.86
CA ASN A 94 4.17 -1.63 12.07
C ASN A 94 3.64 -0.40 12.82
N GLY A 95 2.40 0.01 12.53
CA GLY A 95 1.69 1.04 13.30
C GLY A 95 0.61 1.79 12.52
N ALA A 96 0.71 1.83 11.20
CA ALA A 96 -0.17 2.61 10.33
C ALA A 96 -0.38 4.04 10.85
N THR A 97 0.71 4.67 11.30
CA THR A 97 0.70 5.97 11.98
C THR A 97 0.36 7.13 11.04
N MET A 98 0.51 6.92 9.73
CA MET A 98 0.01 7.84 8.69
C MET A 98 -1.52 7.98 8.64
N ARG A 99 -2.27 7.34 9.54
CA ARG A 99 -3.68 7.68 9.84
C ARG A 99 -3.81 9.00 10.60
N PHE A 100 -2.76 9.42 11.31
CA PHE A 100 -2.78 10.54 12.25
C PHE A 100 -1.88 11.69 11.79
N ALA A 101 -2.22 12.90 12.25
CA ALA A 101 -1.30 14.03 12.23
C ALA A 101 -0.25 13.85 13.34
N PRO A 102 1.02 14.23 13.14
CA PRO A 102 1.51 15.02 12.00
C PRO A 102 1.83 14.19 10.74
N GLU A 103 1.98 12.86 10.85
CA GLU A 103 2.57 12.05 9.78
C GLU A 103 1.78 12.08 8.47
N LYS A 104 0.45 12.05 8.53
CA LYS A 104 -0.41 12.14 7.34
C LYS A 104 -0.28 13.48 6.60
N ASP A 105 0.16 14.53 7.30
CA ASP A 105 0.25 15.92 6.82
C ASP A 105 1.69 16.30 6.42
N HIS A 106 2.66 15.40 6.59
CA HIS A 106 4.02 15.61 6.07
C HIS A 106 3.99 15.81 4.55
N GLY A 107 4.81 16.74 4.05
CA GLY A 107 4.79 17.09 2.62
C GLY A 107 5.06 15.90 1.70
N ALA A 108 5.94 14.97 2.12
CA ALA A 108 6.22 13.75 1.39
C ALA A 108 4.98 12.84 1.22
N ASN A 109 3.98 12.93 2.10
CA ASN A 109 2.77 12.11 2.08
C ASN A 109 1.58 12.78 1.36
N ALA A 110 1.78 13.96 0.76
CA ALA A 110 0.77 14.63 -0.03
C ALA A 110 0.20 13.69 -1.12
N GLY A 111 -1.14 13.67 -1.22
CA GLY A 111 -1.90 12.79 -2.11
C GLY A 111 -2.17 11.37 -1.59
N LEU A 112 -1.48 10.88 -0.55
CA LEU A 112 -1.69 9.51 -0.05
C LEU A 112 -3.03 9.29 0.67
N HIS A 113 -3.83 10.33 0.90
CA HIS A 113 -5.20 10.16 1.35
C HIS A 113 -6.03 9.38 0.31
N ALA A 114 -5.79 9.56 -0.99
CA ALA A 114 -6.49 8.81 -2.04
C ALA A 114 -6.35 7.28 -1.87
N ALA A 115 -5.13 6.79 -1.59
CA ALA A 115 -4.91 5.37 -1.33
C ALA A 115 -5.48 4.90 0.03
N ARG A 116 -5.47 5.75 1.05
CA ARG A 116 -6.07 5.41 2.35
C ARG A 116 -7.57 5.27 2.22
N ASP A 117 -8.22 6.26 1.62
CA ASP A 117 -9.66 6.30 1.40
C ASP A 117 -10.12 5.15 0.49
N PHE A 118 -9.33 4.82 -0.54
CA PHE A 118 -9.57 3.65 -1.41
C PHE A 118 -9.57 2.32 -0.63
N LEU A 119 -8.75 2.19 0.42
CA LEU A 119 -8.64 0.96 1.22
C LEU A 119 -9.64 0.89 2.39
N GLU A 120 -10.35 1.97 2.71
CA GLU A 120 -11.35 1.96 3.81
C GLU A 120 -12.48 0.95 3.59
N PRO A 121 -13.12 0.84 2.40
CA PRO A 121 -14.15 -0.18 2.17
C PRO A 121 -13.63 -1.62 2.35
N ILE A 122 -12.35 -1.87 2.03
CA ILE A 122 -11.70 -3.16 2.26
C ILE A 122 -11.50 -3.39 3.75
N LYS A 123 -11.05 -2.38 4.50
CA LYS A 123 -10.93 -2.43 5.96
C LYS A 123 -12.27 -2.73 6.64
N GLU A 124 -13.35 -2.13 6.15
CA GLU A 124 -14.72 -2.37 6.63
C GLU A 124 -15.18 -3.80 6.35
N LYS A 125 -14.88 -4.34 5.17
CA LYS A 125 -15.18 -5.73 4.77
C LYS A 125 -14.39 -6.75 5.61
N PHE A 126 -13.17 -6.40 6.03
CA PHE A 126 -12.28 -7.25 6.83
C PHE A 126 -11.87 -6.56 8.13
N PRO A 127 -12.78 -6.38 9.11
CA PRO A 127 -12.50 -5.58 10.30
C PRO A 127 -11.37 -6.16 11.18
N TRP A 128 -11.04 -7.44 11.00
CA TRP A 128 -9.99 -8.15 11.73
C TRP A 128 -8.56 -7.81 11.27
N ILE A 129 -8.35 -7.33 10.04
CA ILE A 129 -7.00 -6.98 9.57
C ILE A 129 -6.61 -5.61 10.14
N SER A 130 -5.35 -5.46 10.58
CA SER A 130 -4.81 -4.15 10.94
C SER A 130 -4.65 -3.28 9.68
N TYR A 131 -4.72 -1.96 9.81
CA TYR A 131 -4.35 -1.06 8.70
C TYR A 131 -2.92 -1.32 8.24
N SER A 132 -2.03 -1.64 9.19
CA SER A 132 -0.63 -1.95 8.93
C SER A 132 -0.43 -3.15 8.01
N ASP A 133 -1.14 -4.26 8.28
CA ASP A 133 -1.14 -5.43 7.39
C ASP A 133 -1.88 -5.13 6.08
N LEU A 134 -3.01 -4.40 6.12
CA LEU A 134 -3.77 -4.05 4.92
C LEU A 134 -2.95 -3.24 3.91
N TRP A 135 -2.26 -2.18 4.34
CA TRP A 135 -1.51 -1.31 3.43
C TRP A 135 -0.34 -2.03 2.76
N THR A 136 0.37 -2.88 3.49
CA THR A 136 1.49 -3.65 2.92
C THR A 136 1.00 -4.80 2.04
N LEU A 137 -0.08 -5.49 2.42
CA LEU A 137 -0.72 -6.51 1.58
C LEU A 137 -1.25 -5.89 0.28
N ALA A 138 -1.93 -4.74 0.38
CA ALA A 138 -2.46 -4.03 -0.78
C ALA A 138 -1.34 -3.56 -1.73
N ALA A 139 -0.19 -3.14 -1.21
CA ALA A 139 0.98 -2.81 -2.04
C ALA A 139 1.56 -4.04 -2.75
N VAL A 140 1.59 -5.21 -2.10
CA VAL A 140 1.97 -6.49 -2.74
C VAL A 140 0.99 -6.86 -3.85
N CYS A 141 -0.31 -6.74 -3.58
CA CYS A 141 -1.37 -6.94 -4.57
C CYS A 141 -1.19 -6.01 -5.77
N ALA A 142 -1.03 -4.71 -5.53
CA ALA A 142 -0.82 -3.72 -6.59
C ALA A 142 0.37 -4.07 -7.50
N VAL A 143 1.52 -4.47 -6.95
CA VAL A 143 2.67 -4.89 -7.76
C VAL A 143 2.33 -6.09 -8.64
N GLN A 144 1.71 -7.13 -8.05
CA GLN A 144 1.39 -8.35 -8.77
C GLN A 144 0.34 -8.13 -9.88
N GLU A 145 -0.71 -7.37 -9.58
CA GLU A 145 -1.80 -7.09 -10.53
C GLU A 145 -1.38 -6.11 -11.64
N MET A 146 -0.36 -5.26 -11.40
CA MET A 146 0.28 -4.47 -12.46
C MET A 146 1.26 -5.29 -13.33
N GLY A 147 1.38 -6.61 -13.10
CA GLY A 147 2.25 -7.50 -13.88
C GLY A 147 3.67 -7.67 -13.31
N GLY A 148 3.96 -7.12 -12.13
CA GLY A 148 5.26 -7.20 -11.45
C GLY A 148 5.56 -8.57 -10.85
N PRO A 149 6.63 -8.72 -10.04
CA PRO A 149 6.98 -9.98 -9.40
C PRO A 149 5.99 -10.39 -8.30
N THR A 150 5.98 -11.69 -7.98
CA THR A 150 5.40 -12.19 -6.71
C THR A 150 6.27 -11.72 -5.55
N ILE A 151 5.64 -11.17 -4.51
CA ILE A 151 6.35 -10.71 -3.30
C ILE A 151 5.85 -11.54 -2.11
N PRO A 152 6.69 -12.40 -1.51
CA PRO A 152 6.31 -13.10 -0.30
C PRO A 152 5.97 -12.09 0.81
N TRP A 153 4.82 -12.29 1.46
CA TRP A 153 4.32 -11.37 2.49
C TRP A 153 3.87 -12.13 3.73
N ARG A 154 4.16 -11.63 4.93
CA ARG A 154 3.64 -12.21 6.17
C ARG A 154 2.87 -11.19 7.01
N PRO A 155 1.80 -11.64 7.70
CA PRO A 155 1.07 -10.83 8.65
C PRO A 155 1.79 -10.74 9.99
N GLY A 156 1.30 -9.85 10.84
CA GLY A 156 1.81 -9.71 12.21
C GLY A 156 2.05 -8.27 12.63
N ARG A 157 1.68 -7.30 11.78
CA ARG A 157 1.75 -5.89 12.13
C ARG A 157 0.55 -5.49 12.99
N ALA A 158 0.80 -4.62 13.94
CA ALA A 158 -0.21 -4.01 14.78
C ALA A 158 -0.36 -2.52 14.43
N ASP A 159 -1.58 -2.01 14.58
CA ASP A 159 -1.85 -0.59 14.52
C ASP A 159 -1.48 0.06 15.86
N HIS A 160 -0.82 1.21 15.80
CA HIS A 160 -0.44 2.00 16.97
C HIS A 160 -1.21 3.32 17.00
N ASP A 161 -1.05 4.07 18.10
CA ASP A 161 -1.60 5.41 18.22
C ASP A 161 -0.63 6.50 17.71
N VAL A 162 -1.09 7.75 17.77
CA VAL A 162 -0.36 8.94 17.30
C VAL A 162 1.01 9.15 17.95
N SER A 163 1.26 8.59 19.15
CA SER A 163 2.57 8.72 19.82
C SER A 163 3.70 8.02 19.07
N PHE A 164 3.39 7.13 18.13
CA PHE A 164 4.35 6.44 17.27
C PHE A 164 4.62 7.17 15.94
N CYS A 165 3.94 8.30 15.66
CA CYS A 165 4.22 9.11 14.48
C CYS A 165 5.69 9.53 14.45
N THR A 166 6.34 9.29 13.32
CA THR A 166 7.74 9.67 13.13
C THR A 166 7.87 11.17 12.84
N PRO A 167 9.05 11.79 13.05
CA PRO A 167 9.29 13.15 12.58
C PRO A 167 9.31 13.20 11.04
N ASP A 168 9.04 14.38 10.48
CA ASP A 168 9.18 14.62 9.04
C ASP A 168 10.64 14.47 8.56
N GLY A 169 10.84 14.32 7.25
CA GLY A 169 12.16 14.22 6.63
C GLY A 169 12.77 12.81 6.63
N ARG A 170 12.05 11.79 7.11
CA ARG A 170 12.49 10.39 6.99
C ARG A 170 12.33 9.81 5.60
N LEU A 171 11.48 10.39 4.76
CA LEU A 171 11.24 9.96 3.38
C LEU A 171 12.17 10.71 2.40
N PRO A 172 12.50 10.12 1.24
CA PRO A 172 13.43 10.73 0.30
C PRO A 172 12.84 11.98 -0.38
N ASP A 173 13.72 12.86 -0.85
CA ASP A 173 13.40 14.08 -1.59
C ASP A 173 13.89 13.89 -3.02
N GLY A 174 12.95 13.90 -3.98
CA GLY A 174 13.22 13.66 -5.39
C GLY A 174 14.15 14.68 -6.03
N ALA A 175 14.29 15.88 -5.44
CA ALA A 175 15.17 16.93 -5.94
C ALA A 175 16.66 16.72 -5.60
N LYS A 176 16.99 15.68 -4.81
CA LYS A 176 18.35 15.41 -4.32
C LYS A 176 19.10 14.44 -5.23
N ASP A 177 20.20 13.88 -4.71
CA ASP A 177 21.14 13.05 -5.45
C ASP A 177 21.40 11.70 -4.73
N GLN A 178 22.33 10.92 -5.25
CA GLN A 178 22.70 9.61 -4.75
C GLN A 178 23.18 9.59 -3.29
N LYS A 179 23.73 10.70 -2.77
CA LYS A 179 24.16 10.77 -1.36
C LYS A 179 22.95 10.82 -0.45
N HIS A 180 21.91 11.56 -0.86
CA HIS A 180 20.63 11.58 -0.15
C HIS A 180 19.96 10.22 -0.17
N LEU A 181 19.92 9.55 -1.33
CA LEU A 181 19.39 8.19 -1.42
C LEU A 181 20.10 7.25 -0.46
N ARG A 182 21.44 7.23 -0.45
CA ARG A 182 22.20 6.40 0.51
C ARG A 182 21.98 6.77 1.96
N ALA A 183 21.78 8.05 2.28
CA ALA A 183 21.48 8.46 3.66
C ALA A 183 20.12 7.93 4.13
N ILE A 184 19.07 8.10 3.31
CA ILE A 184 17.71 7.66 3.64
C ILE A 184 17.61 6.13 3.69
N PHE A 185 18.09 5.45 2.65
CA PHE A 185 17.99 4.00 2.55
C PHE A 185 19.00 3.28 3.45
N GLY A 186 20.17 3.88 3.69
CA GLY A 186 21.17 3.36 4.63
C GLY A 186 20.68 3.39 6.09
N ARG A 187 19.84 4.38 6.45
CA ARG A 187 19.12 4.43 7.75
C ARG A 187 18.20 3.21 7.95
N MET A 188 17.60 2.73 6.86
CA MET A 188 16.79 1.51 6.85
C MET A 188 17.63 0.23 6.75
N GLY A 189 18.90 0.35 6.36
CA GLY A 189 19.85 -0.76 6.22
C GLY A 189 19.96 -1.35 4.82
N PHE A 190 19.45 -0.67 3.80
CA PHE A 190 19.57 -1.10 2.40
C PHE A 190 20.94 -0.78 1.81
N ASN A 191 21.40 -1.65 0.92
CA ASN A 191 22.62 -1.47 0.13
C ASN A 191 22.33 -0.82 -1.24
N ASP A 192 23.39 -0.56 -2.02
CA ASP A 192 23.27 0.11 -3.31
C ASP A 192 22.40 -0.64 -4.34
N GLN A 193 22.44 -1.97 -4.34
CA GLN A 193 21.63 -2.81 -5.24
C GLN A 193 20.16 -2.72 -4.87
N GLU A 194 19.82 -2.81 -3.59
CA GLU A 194 18.44 -2.76 -3.10
C GLU A 194 17.82 -1.37 -3.32
N ILE A 195 18.60 -0.30 -3.17
CA ILE A 195 18.18 1.07 -3.51
C ILE A 195 17.78 1.16 -4.98
N VAL A 196 18.65 0.68 -5.88
CA VAL A 196 18.38 0.73 -7.32
C VAL A 196 17.18 -0.14 -7.67
N ALA A 197 17.06 -1.34 -7.07
CA ALA A 197 15.91 -2.22 -7.30
C ALA A 197 14.60 -1.52 -6.92
N LEU A 198 14.50 -0.96 -5.70
CA LEU A 198 13.30 -0.29 -5.21
C LEU A 198 12.93 0.95 -6.04
N ALA A 199 13.92 1.68 -6.59
CA ALA A 199 13.66 2.80 -7.50
C ALA A 199 12.91 2.37 -8.77
N GLY A 200 13.00 1.10 -9.18
CA GLY A 200 12.22 0.54 -10.29
C GLY A 200 10.71 0.61 -10.10
N ALA A 201 10.20 0.84 -8.89
CA ALA A 201 8.78 1.12 -8.68
C ALA A 201 8.32 2.41 -9.40
N HIS A 202 9.23 3.31 -9.76
CA HIS A 202 8.92 4.45 -10.63
C HIS A 202 8.61 4.02 -12.08
N ALA A 203 8.61 2.73 -12.43
CA ALA A 203 8.04 2.26 -13.69
C ALA A 203 6.53 2.53 -13.81
N VAL A 204 5.85 2.72 -12.68
CA VAL A 204 4.40 2.96 -12.61
C VAL A 204 4.06 4.30 -11.96
N GLY A 205 2.89 4.82 -12.28
CA GLY A 205 2.35 6.07 -11.79
C GLY A 205 3.00 7.31 -12.42
N ARG A 206 2.81 8.44 -11.74
CA ARG A 206 3.27 9.76 -12.17
C ARG A 206 3.44 10.71 -10.98
N CYS A 207 4.14 11.80 -11.23
CA CYS A 207 4.16 12.96 -10.33
C CYS A 207 3.03 13.95 -10.63
N HIS A 208 2.61 14.69 -9.60
CA HIS A 208 1.59 15.73 -9.67
C HIS A 208 2.07 17.02 -9.00
N THR A 209 1.80 18.15 -9.65
CA THR A 209 2.30 19.47 -9.22
C THR A 209 1.72 19.92 -7.88
N ASP A 210 0.48 19.54 -7.58
CA ASP A 210 -0.23 19.81 -6.33
C ASP A 210 0.19 18.90 -5.16
N ARG A 211 0.97 17.85 -5.43
CA ARG A 211 1.43 16.87 -4.42
C ARG A 211 2.92 16.98 -4.15
N SER A 212 3.74 16.76 -5.17
CA SER A 212 5.21 16.75 -5.05
C SER A 212 5.87 17.97 -5.70
N GLY A 213 5.12 18.81 -6.40
CA GLY A 213 5.63 19.90 -7.22
C GLY A 213 6.12 19.45 -8.59
N PHE A 214 6.51 18.17 -8.75
CA PHE A 214 6.91 17.56 -10.03
C PHE A 214 5.71 17.19 -10.90
N GLU A 215 5.92 16.92 -12.19
CA GLU A 215 4.83 16.56 -13.10
C GLU A 215 5.24 15.51 -14.13
N GLY A 216 4.35 14.54 -14.36
CA GLY A 216 4.41 13.61 -15.49
C GLY A 216 4.74 12.17 -15.09
N PRO A 217 4.49 11.21 -16.00
CA PRO A 217 4.86 9.80 -15.81
C PRO A 217 6.34 9.57 -16.15
N TRP A 218 6.90 8.51 -15.59
CA TRP A 218 8.26 8.06 -15.91
C TRP A 218 8.32 7.20 -17.17
N THR A 219 7.24 6.46 -17.46
CA THR A 219 7.13 5.50 -18.56
C THR A 219 5.89 5.77 -19.40
N PHE A 220 5.81 5.16 -20.60
CA PHE A 220 4.62 5.26 -21.46
C PHE A 220 3.46 4.36 -20.99
N SER A 221 3.73 3.41 -20.09
CA SER A 221 2.74 2.50 -19.52
C SER A 221 2.72 2.59 -17.99
N PRO A 222 2.20 3.70 -17.43
CA PRO A 222 2.27 3.99 -15.98
C PRO A 222 1.43 3.06 -15.10
N ILE A 223 0.77 2.05 -15.67
CA ILE A 223 0.01 1.04 -14.92
C ILE A 223 0.54 -0.39 -15.17
N THR A 224 1.71 -0.53 -15.81
CA THR A 224 2.33 -1.83 -16.09
C THR A 224 3.72 -1.87 -15.49
N PHE A 225 3.92 -2.77 -14.53
CA PHE A 225 5.19 -2.91 -13.81
C PHE A 225 6.18 -3.69 -14.68
N THR A 226 7.20 -3.02 -15.22
CA THR A 226 8.21 -3.60 -16.10
C THR A 226 9.59 -3.02 -15.81
N ASN A 227 10.63 -3.52 -16.49
CA ASN A 227 11.96 -2.90 -16.42
C ASN A 227 12.13 -1.67 -17.34
N GLU A 228 11.04 -1.16 -17.95
CA GLU A 228 11.09 -0.03 -18.89
C GLU A 228 11.67 1.24 -18.26
N TYR A 229 11.44 1.48 -16.96
CA TYR A 229 12.09 2.56 -16.20
C TYR A 229 13.61 2.58 -16.38
N TYR A 230 14.27 1.43 -16.26
CA TYR A 230 15.73 1.33 -16.41
C TYR A 230 16.15 1.43 -17.87
N ARG A 231 15.36 0.88 -18.80
CA ARG A 231 15.62 1.02 -20.23
C ARG A 231 15.59 2.48 -20.64
N LEU A 232 14.57 3.24 -20.24
CA LEU A 232 14.45 4.67 -20.50
C LEU A 232 15.57 5.48 -19.84
N LEU A 233 16.00 5.14 -18.62
CA LEU A 233 17.16 5.78 -17.99
C LEU A 233 18.45 5.62 -18.81
N VAL A 234 18.63 4.51 -19.52
CA VAL A 234 19.86 4.18 -20.25
C VAL A 234 19.80 4.56 -21.73
N GLU A 235 18.66 4.33 -22.38
CA GLU A 235 18.47 4.41 -23.83
C GLU A 235 18.00 5.80 -24.27
N GLU A 236 17.19 6.50 -23.45
CA GLU A 236 16.65 7.82 -23.79
C GLU A 236 17.65 8.94 -23.46
N LYS A 237 17.59 10.02 -24.24
CA LYS A 237 18.35 11.24 -23.96
C LYS A 237 17.47 12.21 -23.18
N TRP A 238 17.97 12.63 -22.04
CA TRP A 238 17.26 13.50 -21.11
C TRP A 238 17.83 14.92 -21.14
N HIS A 239 16.96 15.91 -21.05
CA HIS A 239 17.33 17.31 -20.83
C HIS A 239 16.58 17.89 -19.62
N TRP A 240 17.12 18.97 -19.06
CA TRP A 240 16.40 19.69 -18.01
C TRP A 240 15.15 20.36 -18.58
N ARG A 241 14.00 20.09 -17.97
CA ARG A 241 12.73 20.74 -18.33
C ARG A 241 12.79 22.23 -17.99
N LYS A 242 12.38 23.08 -18.92
CA LYS A 242 12.26 24.53 -18.71
C LYS A 242 10.82 24.88 -18.33
N TRP A 243 10.57 25.12 -17.05
CA TRP A 243 9.22 25.33 -16.50
C TRP A 243 9.29 25.97 -15.10
N ASN A 244 8.14 26.22 -14.47
CA ASN A 244 8.03 26.91 -13.18
C ASN A 244 8.01 25.98 -11.95
N GLY A 245 8.15 24.67 -12.14
CA GLY A 245 8.24 23.71 -11.06
C GLY A 245 9.68 23.41 -10.63
N PRO A 246 9.89 22.43 -9.74
CA PRO A 246 11.22 21.99 -9.34
C PRO A 246 12.02 21.46 -10.53
N ALA A 247 13.34 21.40 -10.38
CA ALA A 247 14.23 20.89 -11.41
C ALA A 247 13.91 19.43 -11.71
N GLN A 248 13.44 19.13 -12.92
CA GLN A 248 13.14 17.78 -13.39
C GLN A 248 13.67 17.58 -14.80
N PHE A 249 13.88 16.33 -15.19
CA PHE A 249 14.26 15.97 -16.54
C PHE A 249 13.03 15.69 -17.38
N GLN A 250 13.19 15.83 -18.69
CA GLN A 250 12.21 15.52 -19.71
C GLN A 250 12.92 14.79 -20.85
N ASP A 251 12.25 13.81 -21.46
CA ASP A 251 12.81 13.05 -22.57
C ASP A 251 12.93 13.93 -23.82
N ASN A 252 13.99 13.73 -24.61
CA ASN A 252 14.20 14.50 -25.84
C ASN A 252 13.24 14.10 -26.96
N THR A 253 12.79 12.84 -26.96
CA THR A 253 12.06 12.26 -28.09
C THR A 253 10.64 12.80 -28.20
N THR A 254 9.90 12.81 -27.10
CA THR A 254 8.46 13.11 -27.06
C THR A 254 8.13 14.31 -26.18
N ASN A 255 9.01 14.66 -25.23
CA ASN A 255 8.73 15.62 -24.17
C ASN A 255 7.52 15.23 -23.29
N SER A 256 7.19 13.95 -23.18
CA SER A 256 6.03 13.46 -22.42
C SER A 256 6.40 12.72 -21.14
N LEU A 257 7.64 12.23 -21.04
CA LEU A 257 8.16 11.51 -19.89
C LEU A 257 9.01 12.42 -19.02
N MET A 258 9.17 12.02 -17.75
CA MET A 258 9.99 12.73 -16.78
C MET A 258 10.92 11.78 -16.02
N MET A 259 12.00 12.35 -15.47
CA MET A 259 12.82 11.72 -14.45
C MET A 259 13.12 12.74 -13.36
N LEU A 260 13.10 12.32 -12.10
CA LEU A 260 13.55 13.14 -10.99
C LEU A 260 15.08 13.27 -10.99
N PRO A 261 15.65 14.32 -10.36
CA PRO A 261 17.07 14.40 -10.07
C PRO A 261 17.64 13.14 -9.39
N THR A 262 16.89 12.53 -8.46
CA THR A 262 17.29 11.27 -7.83
C THR A 262 17.33 10.10 -8.81
N ASP A 263 16.39 9.99 -9.74
CA ASP A 263 16.39 8.93 -10.77
C ASP A 263 17.62 9.07 -11.68
N MET A 264 17.87 10.28 -12.16
CA MET A 264 19.04 10.56 -13.01
C MET A 264 20.37 10.42 -12.27
N SER A 265 20.35 10.44 -10.93
CA SER A 265 21.56 10.18 -10.14
C SER A 265 21.99 8.70 -10.21
N LEU A 266 21.06 7.78 -10.46
CA LEU A 266 21.33 6.33 -10.54
C LEU A 266 22.28 5.99 -11.69
N ILE A 267 22.16 6.68 -12.84
CA ILE A 267 23.05 6.49 -13.99
C ILE A 267 24.32 7.33 -13.93
N LYS A 268 24.44 8.25 -12.97
CA LYS A 268 25.62 9.11 -12.76
C LYS A 268 26.57 8.52 -11.72
N ASP A 269 26.05 7.79 -10.74
CA ASP A 269 26.84 7.17 -9.70
C ASP A 269 27.47 5.85 -10.17
N LYS A 270 28.76 5.68 -9.91
CA LYS A 270 29.55 4.53 -10.38
C LYS A 270 29.15 3.17 -9.78
N ASN A 271 28.47 3.15 -8.63
CA ASN A 271 28.05 1.91 -7.97
C ASN A 271 26.58 1.60 -8.25
N PHE A 272 25.73 2.62 -8.44
CA PHE A 272 24.34 2.43 -8.87
C PHE A 272 24.23 2.06 -10.34
N LYS A 273 24.98 2.74 -11.22
CA LYS A 273 24.89 2.57 -12.68
C LYS A 273 25.01 1.11 -13.13
N PRO A 274 25.95 0.28 -12.62
CA PRO A 274 26.03 -1.13 -13.01
C PRO A 274 24.75 -1.92 -12.71
N TRP A 275 23.99 -1.59 -11.68
CA TRP A 275 22.71 -2.24 -11.38
C TRP A 275 21.61 -1.76 -12.33
N VAL A 276 21.56 -0.46 -12.64
CA VAL A 276 20.63 0.09 -13.64
C VAL A 276 20.84 -0.59 -14.99
N GLU A 277 22.09 -0.72 -15.45
CA GLU A 277 22.43 -1.37 -16.72
C GLU A 277 22.10 -2.87 -16.76
N LYS A 278 22.18 -3.56 -15.61
CA LYS A 278 21.76 -4.96 -15.50
C LYS A 278 20.24 -5.07 -15.61
N TYR A 279 19.50 -4.29 -14.83
CA TYR A 279 18.05 -4.33 -14.83
C TYR A 279 17.43 -3.89 -16.15
N ALA A 280 18.05 -2.94 -16.86
CA ALA A 280 17.62 -2.57 -18.22
C ALA A 280 17.69 -3.74 -19.21
N LYS A 281 18.61 -4.70 -19.01
CA LYS A 281 18.83 -5.85 -19.91
C LYS A 281 18.12 -7.12 -19.47
N ASP A 282 17.75 -7.21 -18.19
CA ASP A 282 17.26 -8.42 -17.56
C ASP A 282 16.10 -8.09 -16.61
N GLN A 283 14.87 -8.27 -17.12
CA GLN A 283 13.66 -8.03 -16.35
C GLN A 283 13.49 -9.04 -15.22
N ASP A 284 13.86 -10.30 -15.43
CA ASP A 284 13.72 -11.35 -14.42
C ASP A 284 14.64 -11.08 -13.22
N LEU A 285 15.88 -10.64 -13.48
CA LEU A 285 16.81 -10.21 -12.44
C LEU A 285 16.28 -8.98 -11.68
N PHE A 286 15.69 -8.00 -12.39
CA PHE A 286 15.04 -6.87 -11.75
C PHE A 286 13.90 -7.35 -10.84
N PHE A 287 13.02 -8.19 -11.35
CA PHE A 287 11.85 -8.69 -10.63
C PHE A 287 12.23 -9.48 -9.38
N ALA A 288 13.24 -10.36 -9.47
CA ALA A 288 13.75 -11.09 -8.31
C ALA A 288 14.27 -10.12 -7.23
N HIS A 289 15.17 -9.20 -7.62
CA HIS A 289 15.77 -8.26 -6.69
C HIS A 289 14.78 -7.22 -6.12
N PHE A 290 13.79 -6.80 -6.91
CA PHE A 290 12.71 -5.93 -6.43
C PHE A 290 11.83 -6.65 -5.43
N GLY A 291 11.43 -7.90 -5.73
CA GLY A 291 10.62 -8.72 -4.83
C GLY A 291 11.29 -8.89 -3.47
N ASP A 292 12.59 -9.24 -3.45
CA ASP A 292 13.36 -9.39 -2.23
C ASP A 292 13.48 -8.07 -1.43
N ALA A 293 13.78 -6.96 -2.11
CA ALA A 293 13.93 -5.66 -1.46
C ALA A 293 12.60 -5.09 -0.94
N ALA A 294 11.50 -5.28 -1.68
CA ALA A 294 10.16 -4.87 -1.28
C ALA A 294 9.63 -5.72 -0.12
N MET A 295 9.81 -7.03 -0.16
CA MET A 295 9.53 -7.92 0.98
C MET A 295 10.28 -7.44 2.22
N ARG A 296 11.60 -7.24 2.10
CA ARG A 296 12.44 -6.77 3.21
C ARG A 296 11.95 -5.44 3.76
N LEU A 297 11.66 -4.47 2.90
CA LEU A 297 11.11 -3.16 3.29
C LEU A 297 9.85 -3.31 4.14
N PHE A 298 8.90 -4.11 3.67
CA PHE A 298 7.63 -4.27 4.37
C PHE A 298 7.81 -4.96 5.72
N GLU A 299 8.90 -5.71 5.94
CA GLU A 299 9.21 -6.40 7.20
C GLU A 299 10.05 -5.58 8.19
N LEU A 300 10.59 -4.42 7.80
CA LEU A 300 11.44 -3.61 8.67
C LEU A 300 10.72 -3.17 9.95
N GLY A 301 11.31 -3.50 11.10
CA GLY A 301 10.79 -3.10 12.42
C GLY A 301 9.57 -3.87 12.92
N VAL A 302 9.10 -4.88 12.19
CA VAL A 302 7.93 -5.67 12.60
C VAL A 302 8.33 -6.75 13.60
N PRO A 303 7.72 -6.81 14.79
CA PRO A 303 8.05 -7.80 15.82
C PRO A 303 7.36 -9.14 15.56
N PHE A 304 7.72 -9.81 14.45
CA PHE A 304 7.11 -11.08 14.08
C PHE A 304 7.35 -12.15 15.15
N THR A 305 6.27 -12.82 15.56
CA THR A 305 6.32 -14.05 16.36
C THR A 305 6.41 -15.30 15.47
N SER A 306 6.10 -15.16 14.18
CA SER A 306 6.18 -16.19 13.16
C SER A 306 7.55 -16.22 12.47
N GLY A 307 7.94 -17.40 12.02
CA GLY A 307 9.13 -17.58 11.20
C GLY A 307 8.95 -17.08 9.76
N GLU A 308 10.02 -17.19 8.97
CA GLU A 308 10.00 -16.84 7.54
C GLU A 308 9.16 -17.80 6.70
N ASP A 309 8.95 -19.03 7.20
CA ASP A 309 8.07 -20.05 6.64
C ASP A 309 6.58 -19.66 6.66
N ALA A 310 6.23 -18.63 7.44
CA ALA A 310 4.88 -18.07 7.47
C ALA A 310 4.60 -17.07 6.34
N ARG A 311 5.59 -16.76 5.48
CA ARG A 311 5.37 -15.91 4.30
C ARG A 311 4.39 -16.57 3.34
N ILE A 312 3.48 -15.75 2.84
CA ILE A 312 2.41 -16.08 1.93
C ILE A 312 2.78 -15.51 0.57
N GLU A 313 2.87 -16.39 -0.41
CA GLU A 313 2.77 -16.01 -1.82
C GLU A 313 1.29 -16.08 -2.21
N PHE A 314 0.75 -14.94 -2.62
CA PHE A 314 -0.63 -14.80 -3.04
C PHE A 314 -0.80 -15.19 -4.51
N LYS A 315 -1.91 -15.84 -4.82
CA LYS A 315 -2.32 -16.07 -6.21
C LYS A 315 -2.92 -14.79 -6.76
N ARG A 316 -2.58 -14.45 -8.01
CA ARG A 316 -3.19 -13.33 -8.73
C ARG A 316 -4.62 -13.66 -9.10
N THR A 317 -5.43 -12.64 -9.32
CA THR A 317 -6.72 -12.80 -9.99
C THR A 317 -6.47 -13.21 -11.44
N GLU A 318 -7.16 -14.26 -11.91
CA GLU A 318 -7.11 -14.74 -13.31
C GLU A 318 -8.00 -13.90 -14.23
#